data_AF-A0A5K0WKN7-F1
#
_entry.id   AF-A0A5K0WKN7-F1
#
_cell.length_a   1.000
_cell.length_b   1.000
_cell.length_c   1.000
_cell.angle_alpha   90.00
_cell.angle_beta   90.00
_cell.angle_gamma   90.00
#
_symmetry.space_group_name_H-M   'P 1'
#
loop_
_entity.id
_entity.type
_entity.pdbx_description
1 polymer ?
#
loop_
_entity_poly.entity_id
_entity_poly.type
_entity_poly.pdbx_seq_one_letter_code
_entity_poly.pdbx_strand_id
1 'polypeptide(L)' 'DDCLTGTLASVDVATEENLANLVKVGEQLLKKPVSRVNLETGLFEPVDEGTNEEALI' A
#
# COMPACT_ATOMS: atom_id res chain seq x y z
N ASP A 1 4.79 4.99 -6.28
CA ASP A 1 5.56 4.14 -5.36
C ASP A 1 4.65 3.60 -4.29
N ASP A 2 4.43 2.29 -4.31
CA ASP A 2 3.61 1.53 -3.36
C ASP A 2 4.47 0.64 -2.45
N CYS A 3 5.79 0.77 -2.57
CA CYS A 3 6.74 -0.05 -1.85
C CYS A 3 7.13 0.63 -0.54
N LEU A 4 7.07 -0.12 0.56
CA LEU A 4 7.72 0.28 1.81
C LEU A 4 9.23 0.16 1.60
N THR A 5 9.99 1.15 2.05
CA THR A 5 11.45 1.21 1.86
C THR A 5 12.18 1.44 3.18
N GLY A 6 13.42 0.94 3.27
CA GLY A 6 14.26 1.09 4.46
C GLY A 6 13.62 0.50 5.72
N THR A 7 13.65 1.25 6.81
CA THR A 7 13.13 0.84 8.13
C THR A 7 11.63 0.52 8.11
N LEU A 8 10.86 1.12 7.20
CA LEU A 8 9.42 0.89 7.07
C LEU A 8 9.11 -0.50 6.49
N ALA A 9 10.03 -1.09 5.72
CA ALA A 9 9.88 -2.45 5.21
C ALA A 9 10.29 -3.52 6.24
N SER A 10 10.93 -3.12 7.33
CA SER A 10 11.44 -4.03 8.35
C SER A 10 10.35 -4.33 9.39
N VAL A 11 9.86 -5.57 9.37
CA VAL A 11 8.86 -6.05 10.34
C VAL A 11 9.39 -6.12 11.77
N ASP A 12 10.72 -6.18 11.93
CA ASP A 12 11.39 -6.25 13.24
C ASP A 12 11.59 -4.89 13.91
N VAL A 13 11.34 -3.78 13.20
CA VAL A 13 11.53 -2.42 13.75
C VAL A 13 10.19 -1.82 14.16
N ALA A 14 9.73 -2.18 15.37
CA ALA A 14 8.48 -1.70 15.95
C ALA A 14 8.67 -0.45 16.83
N THR A 15 9.43 0.54 16.37
CA THR A 15 9.51 1.84 17.06
C THR A 15 8.20 2.63 16.84
N GLU A 16 7.81 3.46 17.80
CA GLU A 16 6.59 4.29 17.70
C GLU A 16 6.58 5.14 16.42
N GLU A 17 7.74 5.68 16.05
CA GLU A 17 7.92 6.45 14.81
C GLU A 17 7.69 5.59 13.55
N ASN A 18 8.23 4.37 13.51
CA ASN A 18 8.06 3.49 12.35
C ASN A 18 6.60 3.05 12.19
N LEU A 19 5.92 2.76 13.31
CA LEU A 19 4.50 2.42 13.31
C LEU A 19 3.63 3.60 12.88
N ALA A 20 3.89 4.82 13.37
CA ALA A 20 3.16 6.01 12.95
C ALA A 20 3.36 6.31 11.46
N ASN A 21 4.56 6.09 10.92
CA ASN A 21 4.85 6.26 9.51
C ASN A 21 4.18 5.17 8.65
N LEU A 22 4.12 3.92 9.11
CA LEU A 22 3.37 2.84 8.46
C LEU A 22 1.88 3.16 8.33
N VAL A 23 1.27 3.71 9.39
CA VAL A 23 -0.15 4.13 9.35
C VAL A 23 -0.37 5.21 8.29
N LYS A 24 0.49 6.25 8.24
CA LYS A 24 0.39 7.32 7.23
C LYS A 24 0.53 6.77 5.81
N VAL A 25 1.44 5.82 5.60
CA VAL A 25 1.60 5.18 4.29
C VAL A 25 0.35 4.37 3.94
N GLY A 26 -0.22 3.62 4.89
CA GLY A 26 -1.48 2.90 4.71
C GLY A 26 -2.63 3.83 4.31
N GLU A 27 -2.82 4.94 5.00
CA GLU A 27 -3.84 5.95 4.66
C GLU A 27 -3.64 6.56 3.27
N GLN A 28 -2.39 6.74 2.83
CA GLN A 28 -2.09 7.20 1.48
C GLN A 28 -2.37 6.12 0.42
N LEU A 29 -2.11 4.85 0.73
CA LEU A 29 -2.41 3.72 -0.16
C LEU A 29 -3.93 3.54 -0.33
N LEU A 30 -4.72 3.74 0.71
CA LEU A 30 -6.19 3.68 0.65
C LEU A 30 -6.78 4.68 -0.36
N LYS A 31 -6.17 5.87 -0.48
CA LYS A 31 -6.60 6.92 -1.43
C LYS A 31 -6.16 6.67 -2.87
N LYS A 32 -5.28 5.71 -3.12
CA LYS A 32 -4.84 5.37 -4.48
C LYS A 32 -5.91 4.55 -5.20
N PRO A 33 -5.94 4.61 -6.55
CA PRO A 33 -6.85 3.78 -7.32
C PRO A 33 -6.58 2.29 -7.06
N VAL A 34 -7.65 1.50 -7.13
CA VAL A 34 -7.58 0.04 -7.05
C VAL A 34 -6.56 -0.46 -8.06
N SER A 35 -5.65 -1.31 -7.61
CA SER A 35 -4.67 -1.96 -8.50
C SER A 35 -4.86 -3.46 -8.44
N ARG A 36 -5.01 -4.11 -9.60
CA ARG A 36 -5.12 -5.56 -9.71
C ARG A 36 -3.78 -6.13 -10.14
N VAL A 37 -3.41 -7.27 -9.57
CA VAL A 37 -2.25 -8.02 -10.04
C VAL A 37 -2.59 -8.72 -11.34
N ASN A 38 -1.81 -8.44 -12.38
CA ASN A 38 -1.86 -9.18 -13.63
C ASN A 38 -1.10 -10.49 -13.43
N LEU A 39 -1.79 -11.63 -13.51
CA LEU A 39 -1.20 -12.94 -13.23
C LEU A 39 -0.24 -13.43 -14.34
N GLU A 40 -0.29 -12.84 -15.55
CA GLU A 40 0.65 -13.15 -16.63
C GLU A 40 1.96 -12.39 -16.47
N THR A 41 1.92 -11.13 -16.05
CA THR A 41 3.11 -10.27 -15.93
C THR A 41 3.64 -10.18 -14.51
N GLY A 42 2.83 -10.54 -13.51
CA GLY A 42 3.12 -10.37 -12.08
C GLY A 42 3.11 -8.92 -11.61
N LEU A 43 2.68 -7.97 -12.44
CA LEU A 43 2.70 -6.54 -12.13
C LEU A 43 1.34 -6.04 -11.64
N PHE A 44 1.37 -4.97 -10.85
CA PHE A 44 0.17 -4.26 -10.42
C PHE A 44 -0.26 -3.27 -11.51
N GLU A 45 -1.49 -3.43 -11.99
CA GLU A 45 -2.10 -2.53 -12.97
C GLU A 45 -3.28 -1.80 -12.33
N PRO A 46 -3.36 -0.45 -12.46
CA PRO A 46 -4.50 0.29 -11.94
C PRO A 46 -5.77 -0.10 -12.72
N VAL A 47 -6.87 -0.27 -12.00
CA VAL A 47 -8.19 -0.60 -12.53
C VAL A 47 -9.12 0.56 -12.20
N ASP A 48 -10.03 0.88 -13.11
CA ASP A 48 -11.00 1.96 -12.96
C ASP A 48 -12.20 1.53 -12.08
N GLU A 49 -11.90 0.95 -10.92
CA GLU A 49 -12.87 0.44 -9.93
C GLU A 49 -12.95 1.34 -8.68
N GLY A 50 -12.44 2.58 -8.76
CA GLY A 50 -12.41 3.53 -7.65
C GLY A 50 -11.13 3.42 -6.82
N THR A 51 -11.20 3.79 -5.55
CA THR A 51 -10.06 3.80 -4.61
C THR A 51 -9.95 2.50 -3.81
N ASN A 52 -8.75 2.20 -3.28
CA ASN A 52 -8.56 1.04 -2.40
C ASN A 52 -9.45 1.10 -1.15
N GLU A 53 -9.79 2.29 -0.66
CA GLU A 53 -10.74 2.48 0.45
C GLU A 53 -12.14 1.97 0.11
N GLU A 54 -12.65 2.30 -1.08
CA GLU A 54 -13.98 1.89 -1.54
C GLU A 54 -14.08 0.38 -1.79
N ALA A 55 -12.97 -0.25 -2.21
CA ALA A 55 -12.92 -1.68 -2.50
C ALA A 55 -12.85 -2.59 -1.26
N LEU A 56 -12.58 -2.05 -0.07
CA LEU A 56 -12.47 -2.81 1.19
C LEU A 56 -13.79 -2.89 1.98
N ILE A 57 -14.89 -2.36 1.44
CA ILE A 57 -16.25 -2.36 2.02
C ILE A 57 -16.94 -3.71 1.86
#